data_AF-A0A355GMK1-F1
#
_entry.id   AF-A0A355GMK1-F1
#
_cell.length_a   1.000
_cell.length_b   1.000
_cell.length_c   1.000
_cell.angle_alpha   90.00
_cell.angle_beta   90.00
_cell.angle_gamma   90.00
#
_symmetry.space_group_name_H-M   'P 1'
#
loop_
_entity.id
_entity.type
_entity.pdbx_description
1 polymer ?
#
loop_
_entity_poly.entity_id
_entity_poly.type
_entity_poly.pdbx_seq_one_letter_code
_entity_poly.pdbx_strand_id
1 'polypeptide(L)'
;MAPEQIRSVILDILSRIAPDEDLSDLDDSVPFREQMELDSMDFLDIVMELRKLYRVQIPEEDYGELVTMDSTVTYLTPLLKDAESTV
;
A
#
# COMPACT_ATOMS: atom_id res chain seq x y z
N MET A 1 -11.55 9.27 1.79
CA MET A 1 -11.62 7.82 1.45
C MET A 1 -11.74 6.99 2.74
N ALA A 2 -12.50 5.89 2.74
CA ALA A 2 -12.64 5.02 3.93
C ALA A 2 -11.45 4.03 4.05
N PRO A 3 -11.06 3.58 5.27
CA PRO A 3 -9.97 2.61 5.46
C PRO A 3 -10.11 1.33 4.62
N GLU A 4 -11.32 0.80 4.50
CA GLU A 4 -11.63 -0.39 3.70
C GLU A 4 -11.35 -0.19 2.20
N GLN A 5 -11.60 1.02 1.68
CA GLN A 5 -11.29 1.37 0.29
C GLN A 5 -9.78 1.49 0.09
N ILE A 6 -9.06 2.07 1.07
CA ILE A 6 -7.59 2.17 1.03
C ILE A 6 -6.99 0.77 1.00
N ARG A 7 -7.47 -0.13 1.85
CA ARG A 7 -7.06 -1.54 1.85
C ARG A 7 -7.26 -2.19 0.48
N SER A 8 -8.45 -2.02 -0.11
CA SER A 8 -8.74 -2.58 -1.45
C SER A 8 -7.81 -2.03 -2.53
N VAL A 9 -7.44 -0.75 -2.45
CA VAL A 9 -6.50 -0.11 -3.37
C VAL A 9 -5.10 -0.69 -3.22
N ILE A 10 -4.63 -0.86 -1.98
CA ILE A 10 -3.31 -1.44 -1.72
C ILE A 10 -3.27 -2.88 -2.25
N LEU A 11 -4.33 -3.67 -2.03
CA LEU A 11 -4.43 -5.03 -2.57
C LEU A 11 -4.39 -5.05 -4.11
N ASP A 12 -5.08 -4.13 -4.78
CA ASP A 12 -5.02 -4.01 -6.25
C ASP A 12 -3.59 -3.67 -6.71
N ILE A 13 -2.91 -2.73 -6.03
CA ILE A 13 -1.50 -2.38 -6.34
C ILE A 13 -0.58 -3.58 -6.13
N LEU A 14 -0.69 -4.28 -4.98
CA LEU A 14 0.08 -5.47 -4.68
C LEU A 14 -0.15 -6.56 -5.73
N SER A 15 -1.40 -6.81 -6.13
CA SER A 15 -1.73 -7.83 -7.13
C SER A 15 -1.16 -7.51 -8.52
N ARG A 16 -0.90 -6.24 -8.83
CA ARG A 16 -0.29 -5.82 -10.10
C ARG A 16 1.23 -5.96 -10.08
N ILE A 17 1.85 -5.71 -8.93
CA ILE A 17 3.30 -5.75 -8.76
C ILE A 17 3.77 -7.19 -8.55
N ALA A 18 3.08 -7.91 -7.66
CA ALA A 18 3.34 -9.30 -7.32
C ALA A 18 2.09 -10.16 -7.63
N PRO A 19 1.79 -10.42 -8.92
CA PRO A 19 0.62 -11.20 -9.32
C PRO A 19 0.70 -12.68 -8.93
N ASP A 20 1.91 -13.16 -8.61
CA ASP A 20 2.17 -14.55 -8.21
C ASP A 20 1.97 -14.78 -6.69
N GLU A 21 1.80 -13.69 -5.91
CA GLU A 21 1.60 -13.74 -4.46
C GLU A 21 0.14 -13.97 -4.08
N ASP A 22 -0.09 -14.72 -2.99
CA ASP A 22 -1.43 -14.95 -2.47
C ASP A 22 -1.81 -13.87 -1.44
N LEU A 23 -2.69 -12.96 -1.87
CA LEU A 23 -3.17 -11.85 -1.05
C LEU A 23 -4.48 -12.18 -0.29
N SER A 24 -5.03 -13.39 -0.46
CA SER A 24 -6.34 -13.74 0.08
C SER A 24 -6.34 -13.96 1.60
N ASP A 25 -5.24 -14.48 2.14
CA ASP A 25 -5.03 -14.75 3.57
C ASP A 25 -4.04 -13.77 4.22
N LEU A 26 -3.85 -12.58 3.62
CA LEU A 26 -2.91 -11.58 4.14
C LEU A 26 -3.36 -11.07 5.51
N ASP A 27 -2.49 -11.20 6.51
CA ASP A 27 -2.68 -10.66 7.86
C ASP A 27 -2.29 -9.18 7.88
N ASP A 28 -3.25 -8.32 8.22
CA ASP A 28 -3.09 -6.87 8.19
C ASP A 28 -2.08 -6.35 9.24
N SER A 29 -1.81 -7.14 10.29
CA SER A 29 -0.87 -6.83 11.37
C SER A 29 0.54 -7.37 11.12
N VAL A 30 0.75 -8.21 10.10
CA VAL A 30 2.05 -8.83 9.81
C VAL A 30 2.75 -8.08 8.65
N PRO A 31 4.08 -7.93 8.69
CA PRO A 31 4.82 -7.28 7.62
C PRO A 31 4.64 -7.95 6.26
N PHE A 32 4.46 -7.16 5.19
CA PHE A 32 4.32 -7.68 3.83
C PHE A 32 5.52 -8.57 3.45
N ARG A 33 6.74 -8.16 3.81
CA ARG A 33 7.98 -8.93 3.54
C ARG A 33 8.08 -10.27 4.28
N GLU A 34 7.27 -10.49 5.31
CA GLU A 34 7.24 -11.77 6.05
C GLU A 34 6.20 -12.73 5.47
N GLN A 35 5.19 -12.19 4.78
CA GLN A 35 4.08 -12.95 4.19
C GLN A 35 4.24 -13.15 2.68
N MET A 36 4.97 -12.24 2.04
CA MET A 36 5.19 -12.16 0.60
C MET A 36 6.70 -12.07 0.31
N GLU A 37 7.14 -12.62 -0.82
CA GLU A 37 8.53 -12.54 -1.26
C GLU A 37 8.84 -11.20 -1.93
N LEU A 38 8.53 -10.08 -1.26
CA LEU A 38 8.77 -8.73 -1.79
C LEU A 38 10.25 -8.33 -1.70
N ASP A 39 10.83 -8.03 -2.85
CA ASP A 39 12.16 -7.46 -2.94
C ASP A 39 12.15 -5.93 -2.71
N SER A 40 13.35 -5.34 -2.61
CA SER A 40 13.49 -3.88 -2.51
C SER A 40 12.94 -3.13 -3.72
N MET A 41 12.92 -3.76 -4.90
CA MET A 41 12.34 -3.17 -6.11
C MET A 41 10.82 -3.16 -6.06
N ASP A 42 10.19 -4.28 -5.69
CA ASP A 42 8.72 -4.37 -5.58
C ASP A 42 8.18 -3.34 -4.59
N PHE A 43 8.87 -3.18 -3.46
CA PHE A 43 8.51 -2.17 -2.47
C PHE A 43 8.53 -0.74 -3.04
N LEU A 44 9.57 -0.41 -3.84
CA LEU A 44 9.64 0.90 -4.49
C LEU A 44 8.53 1.07 -5.52
N ASP A 45 8.16 0.02 -6.24
CA ASP A 45 7.06 0.06 -7.21
C ASP A 45 5.71 0.31 -6.51
N ILE A 46 5.47 -0.26 -5.32
CA ILE A 46 4.27 0.01 -4.51
C ILE A 46 4.19 1.50 -4.16
N VAL A 47 5.28 2.05 -3.65
CA VAL A 47 5.39 3.47 -3.31
C VAL A 47 5.16 4.34 -4.54
N MET A 48 5.77 4.00 -5.67
CA MET A 48 5.66 4.76 -6.91
C MET A 48 4.24 4.76 -7.47
N GLU A 49 3.55 3.62 -7.45
CA GLU A 49 2.15 3.53 -7.92
C GLU A 49 1.20 4.31 -6.98
N LEU A 50 1.38 4.22 -5.66
CA LEU A 50 0.63 5.06 -4.70
C LEU A 50 0.79 6.55 -5.00
N ARG A 51 2.03 7.00 -5.22
CA ARG A 51 2.34 8.40 -5.58
C ARG A 51 1.73 8.80 -6.91
N LYS A 52 1.70 7.92 -7.90
CA LYS A 52 1.19 8.20 -9.25
C LYS A 52 -0.33 8.21 -9.31
N LEU A 53 -0.99 7.24 -8.67
CA LEU A 53 -2.44 7.10 -8.65
C LEU A 53 -3.10 8.19 -7.81
N TYR A 54 -2.55 8.46 -6.62
CA TYR A 54 -3.20 9.34 -5.65
C TYR A 54 -2.48 10.68 -5.44
N ARG A 55 -1.37 10.92 -6.14
CA ARG A 55 -0.56 12.15 -6.02
C ARG A 55 -0.09 12.43 -4.59
N VAL A 56 0.03 11.38 -3.77
CA VAL A 56 0.61 11.47 -2.43
C VAL A 56 2.13 11.61 -2.51
N GLN A 57 2.73 12.23 -1.50
CA GLN A 57 4.18 12.23 -1.32
C GLN A 57 4.50 11.34 -0.13
N ILE A 58 5.29 10.31 -0.37
CA ILE A 58 5.76 9.40 0.65
C ILE A 58 7.29 9.56 0.69
N PRO A 59 7.85 10.26 1.68
CA PRO A 59 9.29 10.39 1.82
C PRO A 59 9.90 9.06 2.28
N GLU A 60 11.18 8.86 1.98
CA GLU A 60 11.90 7.63 2.31
C GLU A 60 11.94 7.33 3.83
N GLU A 61 11.88 8.38 4.66
CA GLU A 61 11.79 8.26 6.11
C GLU A 61 10.50 7.57 6.59
N ASP A 62 9.42 7.69 5.81
CA ASP A 62 8.10 7.12 6.13
C ASP A 62 7.92 5.72 5.53
N TYR A 63 8.94 5.15 4.87
CA TYR A 63 8.84 3.79 4.32
C TYR A 63 8.60 2.73 5.40
N GLY A 64 9.00 3.01 6.65
CA GLY A 64 8.67 2.18 7.81
C GLY A 64 7.17 2.09 8.10
N GLU A 65 6.38 3.07 7.68
CA GLU A 65 4.92 3.09 7.87
C GLU A 65 4.20 2.22 6.81
N LEU A 66 4.90 1.78 5.76
CA LEU A 66 4.36 0.94 4.69
C LEU A 66 4.69 -0.55 4.88
N VAL A 67 5.04 -0.96 6.09
CA VAL A 67 5.52 -2.32 6.38
C VAL A 67 4.37 -3.31 6.52
N THR A 68 3.25 -2.91 7.14
CA THR A 68 2.04 -3.74 7.29
C THR A 68 0.83 -3.08 6.62
N MET A 69 -0.25 -3.83 6.40
CA MET A 69 -1.48 -3.25 5.85
C MET A 69 -2.07 -2.22 6.83
N ASP A 70 -2.13 -2.54 8.12
CA ASP A 70 -2.67 -1.64 9.14
C ASP A 70 -1.92 -0.31 9.20
N SER A 71 -0.57 -0.35 9.19
CA SER A 71 0.24 0.86 9.22
C SER A 71 0.07 1.67 7.93
N THR A 72 0.04 0.98 6.78
CA THR A 72 -0.15 1.61 5.46
C THR A 72 -1.51 2.30 5.39
N VAL A 73 -2.59 1.62 5.76
CA VAL A 73 -3.95 2.18 5.76
C VAL A 73 -4.03 3.37 6.72
N THR A 74 -3.45 3.24 7.92
CA THR A 74 -3.44 4.31 8.92
C THR A 74 -2.69 5.54 8.41
N TYR A 75 -1.53 5.35 7.78
CA TYR A 75 -0.71 6.42 7.21
C TYR A 75 -1.38 7.09 6.00
N LEU A 76 -1.97 6.30 5.10
CA LEU A 76 -2.62 6.80 3.90
C LEU A 76 -3.99 7.43 4.17
N THR A 77 -4.68 7.07 5.26
CA THR A 77 -6.00 7.63 5.60
C THR A 77 -6.03 9.17 5.62
N PRO A 78 -5.15 9.87 6.35
CA PRO A 78 -5.12 11.33 6.31
C PRO A 78 -4.63 11.89 4.97
N LEU A 79 -3.73 11.20 4.26
CA LEU A 79 -3.19 11.65 2.97
C LEU A 79 -4.21 11.55 1.83
N LEU A 80 -5.06 10.52 1.87
CA LEU A 80 -6.11 10.23 0.90
C LEU A 80 -7.47 10.80 1.31
N LYS A 81 -7.51 11.59 2.40
CA LYS A 81 -8.73 12.24 2.85
C LYS A 81 -9.30 13.18 1.78
N ASP A 82 -8.42 13.93 1.10
CA ASP A 82 -8.79 14.88 0.06
C ASP A 82 -8.74 14.30 -1.36
N ALA A 83 -8.32 13.03 -1.51
CA ALA A 83 -8.22 12.34 -2.79
C ALA A 83 -9.59 11.88 -3.36
N GLU A 84 -10.72 12.29 -2.76
CA GLU A 84 -12.10 11.93 -3.16
C GLU A 84 -12.55 12.48 -4.53
N SER A 85 -11.65 13.03 -5.36
CA SER A 85 -11.97 13.44 -6.73
C SER A 85 -10.96 12.84 -7.68
N THR A 86 -11.19 11.61 -8.13
CA THR A 86 -11.07 11.14 -9.52
C THR A 86 -11.06 9.61 -9.51
N VAL A 87 -12.23 8.99 -9.42
CA VAL A 87 -12.54 7.72 -10.11
C VAL A 87 -14.04 7.65 -10.35
#